data_AF-A0A5D4GR07-F1
#
_entry.id   AF-A0A5D4GR07-F1
#
_cell.length_a   1.000
_cell.length_b   1.000
_cell.length_c   1.000
_cell.angle_alpha   90.00
_cell.angle_beta   90.00
_cell.angle_gamma   90.00
#
_symmetry.space_group_name_H-M   'P 1'
#
loop_
_entity.id
_entity.type
_entity.pdbx_description
1 polymer ?
#
loop_
_entity_poly.entity_id
_entity_poly.type
_entity_poly.pdbx_seq_one_letter_code
_entity_poly.pdbx_strand_id
1 'polypeptide(L)'
;MGFDFSKLNDREFEALIASIIQKEINKKVEIFKSGKDGGVDGRFWIGTKEGIIQCKHYLETPYNKLISKLKSEELGKVKKLNPAKYIFVTSKKLSRQNKKQIKEIFHPYILSESDVWGNEDLNSFLSQRKNQDIVEKHFKLWITSTSVLDFIFNNAIKGRSESTIRDMEEVAYKYVITENHNKGIRILEENNVIILTGEPGIGKTTLADNLALYYILKGYEFCDIEENISEAESLFREKEKKKILFYCDDFLGSNLYDAISNKRDSHIGKFINRVRKDDSKKFILTSRTNILNKAFSLSHIFQNEKIRKNEYLLQIENLTNLDKAKILYNHIYHSNLNEEFIEKIYQNKRYKEIIKHRNFNPRIIEFILDSSLVEHLDPNDYWEYITKSLNKPKVIWRDYFQNQADDCIRALTFLTVFNNGKISENILRRSYYSFLEIHKVNLGDHSDKSFEAVRKLATKSLLNRNQSEQNTFEYVLFNPSIADFVLASYSNETDLISNLIKALETKSSIDYFGTIIRSKKIDVYCTSSN
;
A
#
# COMPACT_ATOMS: atom_id res chain seq x y z
N MET A 1 5.27 1.38 30.20
CA MET A 1 4.79 1.10 28.83
C MET A 1 5.60 -0.06 28.31
N GLY A 2 4.97 -1.10 27.75
CA GLY A 2 5.69 -2.21 27.11
C GLY A 2 5.66 -2.03 25.61
N PHE A 3 6.82 -1.88 24.97
CA PHE A 3 6.96 -1.85 23.53
C PHE A 3 7.21 -3.26 22.99
N ASP A 4 6.45 -3.63 21.97
CA ASP A 4 6.61 -4.90 21.26
C ASP A 4 7.53 -4.73 20.04
N PHE A 5 8.72 -5.31 20.10
CA PHE A 5 9.66 -5.28 18.99
C PHE A 5 9.39 -6.35 17.92
N SER A 6 8.51 -7.33 18.16
CA SER A 6 8.21 -8.42 17.20
C SER A 6 7.63 -7.92 15.88
N LYS A 7 7.06 -6.72 15.90
CA LYS A 7 6.42 -6.04 14.78
C LYS A 7 7.41 -5.29 13.89
N LEU A 8 8.68 -5.21 14.29
CA LEU A 8 9.75 -4.61 13.51
C LEU A 8 10.48 -5.70 12.74
N ASN A 9 10.85 -5.40 11.50
CA ASN A 9 11.84 -6.21 10.80
C ASN A 9 13.27 -5.87 11.24
N ASP A 10 14.25 -6.70 10.85
CA ASP A 10 15.66 -6.52 11.22
C ASP A 10 16.18 -5.11 10.93
N ARG A 11 15.81 -4.54 9.77
CA ARG A 11 16.26 -3.21 9.32
C ARG A 11 15.63 -2.07 10.10
N GLU A 12 14.35 -2.20 10.41
CA GLU A 12 13.62 -1.25 11.25
C GLU A 12 14.17 -1.26 12.68
N PHE A 13 14.53 -2.45 13.18
CA PHE A 13 15.18 -2.61 14.48
C PHE A 13 16.59 -1.97 14.49
N GLU A 14 17.43 -2.23 13.47
CA GLU A 14 18.74 -1.57 13.32
C GLU A 14 18.63 -0.04 13.37
N ALA A 15 17.67 0.53 12.61
CA ALA A 15 17.44 1.98 12.56
C ALA A 15 16.98 2.55 13.92
N LEU A 16 16.15 1.79 14.65
CA LEU A 16 15.73 2.13 16.01
C LEU A 16 16.92 2.16 16.96
N ILE A 17 17.75 1.11 16.94
CA ILE A 17 18.92 1.03 17.82
C ILE A 17 19.90 2.16 17.55
N ALA A 18 20.16 2.48 16.29
CA ALA A 18 21.02 3.60 15.94
C ALA A 18 20.49 4.93 16.54
N SER A 19 19.17 5.15 16.51
CA SER A 19 18.55 6.35 17.10
C SER A 19 18.65 6.36 18.64
N ILE A 20 18.43 5.22 19.29
CA ILE A 20 18.58 5.05 20.75
C ILE A 20 20.01 5.34 21.18
N ILE A 21 20.99 4.65 20.57
CA ILE A 21 22.39 4.76 20.97
C ILE A 21 22.92 6.16 20.68
N GLN A 22 22.58 6.77 19.54
CA GLN A 22 22.95 8.15 19.22
C GLN A 22 22.52 9.12 20.33
N LYS A 23 21.31 8.97 20.84
CA LYS A 23 20.76 9.83 21.89
C LYS A 23 21.39 9.54 23.25
N GLU A 24 21.62 8.27 23.58
CA GLU A 24 22.25 7.86 24.84
C GLU A 24 23.70 8.37 24.96
N ILE A 25 24.51 8.21 23.90
CA ILE A 25 25.93 8.60 23.93
C ILE A 25 26.15 10.07 23.56
N ASN A 26 25.10 10.77 23.11
CA ASN A 26 25.15 12.14 22.60
C ASN A 26 26.23 12.35 21.51
N LYS A 27 26.34 11.41 20.57
CA LYS A 27 27.26 11.48 19.43
C LYS A 27 26.56 11.00 18.18
N LYS A 28 26.95 11.57 17.03
CA LYS A 28 26.47 11.12 15.72
C LYS A 28 26.80 9.64 15.51
N VAL A 29 25.77 8.86 15.17
CA VAL A 29 25.90 7.47 14.74
C VAL A 29 25.74 7.42 13.22
N GLU A 30 26.68 6.77 12.56
CA GLU A 30 26.68 6.48 11.13
C GLU A 30 26.08 5.09 10.92
N ILE A 31 25.08 5.00 10.05
CA ILE A 31 24.44 3.75 9.64
C ILE A 31 24.90 3.43 8.22
N PHE A 32 25.21 2.18 7.95
CA PHE A 32 25.73 1.74 6.65
C PHE A 32 24.66 1.01 5.83
N LYS A 33 24.93 0.89 4.53
CA LYS A 33 24.07 0.14 3.62
C LYS A 33 24.12 -1.36 3.95
N SER A 34 23.07 -2.06 3.60
CA SER A 34 23.01 -3.53 3.67
C SER A 34 24.05 -4.14 2.72
N GLY A 35 25.00 -4.93 3.21
CA GLY A 35 26.01 -5.57 2.34
C GLY A 35 27.22 -6.15 3.06
N LYS A 36 28.30 -6.40 2.31
CA LYS A 36 29.61 -6.90 2.79
C LYS A 36 30.37 -5.87 3.67
N ASP A 37 29.67 -5.04 4.44
CA ASP A 37 30.24 -3.95 5.22
C ASP A 37 30.74 -4.48 6.59
N GLY A 38 31.38 -5.65 6.60
CA GLY A 38 32.10 -6.19 7.75
C GLY A 38 31.24 -6.61 8.96
N GLY A 39 29.91 -6.48 8.89
CA GLY A 39 29.00 -6.75 10.02
C GLY A 39 29.02 -5.61 11.04
N VAL A 40 28.80 -4.38 10.58
CA VAL A 40 28.63 -3.19 11.42
C VAL A 40 27.26 -2.59 11.14
N ASP A 41 26.38 -2.57 12.13
CA ASP A 41 25.04 -2.00 11.99
C ASP A 41 25.05 -0.49 12.29
N GLY A 42 26.02 -0.02 13.09
CA GLY A 42 26.29 1.40 13.27
C GLY A 42 27.71 1.68 13.77
N ARG A 43 28.22 2.88 13.47
CA ARG A 43 29.53 3.37 13.93
C ARG A 43 29.42 4.75 14.55
N PHE A 44 30.25 5.03 15.55
CA PHE A 44 30.46 6.36 16.09
C PHE A 44 31.93 6.59 16.42
N TRP A 45 32.34 7.83 16.68
CA TRP A 45 33.75 8.17 16.93
C TRP A 45 34.04 8.42 18.41
N ILE A 46 35.16 7.87 18.89
CA ILE A 46 35.74 8.10 20.22
C ILE A 46 37.16 8.63 20.00
N GLY A 47 37.30 9.95 19.92
CA GLY A 47 38.56 10.56 19.48
C GLY A 47 38.87 10.12 18.06
N THR A 48 40.02 9.48 17.86
CA THR A 48 40.47 8.95 16.56
C THR A 48 40.12 7.47 16.35
N LYS A 49 39.50 6.80 17.33
CA LYS A 49 39.11 5.39 17.24
C LYS A 49 37.61 5.23 17.04
N GLU A 50 37.23 4.13 16.41
CA GLU A 50 35.85 3.78 16.14
C GLU A 50 35.19 3.08 17.33
N GLY A 51 33.94 3.43 17.60
CA GLY A 51 32.99 2.66 18.38
C GLY A 51 32.01 1.97 17.42
N ILE A 52 31.72 0.70 17.66
CA ILE A 52 30.86 -0.13 16.79
C ILE A 52 29.61 -0.54 17.56
N ILE A 53 28.48 -0.52 16.85
CA ILE A 53 27.17 -0.98 17.30
C ILE A 53 26.81 -2.21 16.47
N GLN A 54 26.49 -3.31 17.15
CA GLN A 54 25.94 -4.51 16.53
C GLN A 54 24.59 -4.82 17.14
N CYS A 55 23.61 -5.02 16.27
CA CYS A 55 22.25 -5.36 16.60
C CYS A 55 21.97 -6.83 16.22
N LYS A 56 21.14 -7.52 17.00
CA LYS A 56 20.58 -8.84 16.64
C LYS A 56 19.11 -8.91 17.06
N HIS A 57 18.22 -8.90 16.08
CA HIS A 57 16.77 -8.97 16.31
C HIS A 57 16.31 -10.43 16.51
N TYR A 58 16.69 -11.06 17.63
CA TYR A 58 16.60 -12.51 17.86
C TYR A 58 15.50 -12.85 18.88
N LEU A 59 14.31 -12.28 18.68
CA LEU A 59 13.22 -12.29 19.65
C LEU A 59 12.79 -13.73 20.02
N GLU A 60 12.43 -14.53 19.01
CA GLU A 60 12.02 -15.93 19.14
C GLU A 60 13.19 -16.94 19.15
N THR A 61 14.39 -16.52 18.76
CA THR A 61 15.53 -17.45 18.65
C THR A 61 16.03 -17.89 20.04
N PRO A 62 16.15 -19.19 20.35
CA PRO A 62 16.68 -19.65 21.64
C PRO A 62 18.03 -19.02 22.00
N TYR A 63 18.23 -18.66 23.27
CA TYR A 63 19.43 -17.95 23.72
C TYR A 63 20.74 -18.67 23.37
N ASN A 64 20.75 -20.01 23.44
CA ASN A 64 21.93 -20.81 23.09
C ASN A 64 22.32 -20.65 21.61
N LYS A 65 21.34 -20.52 20.70
CA LYS A 65 21.60 -20.26 19.28
C LYS A 65 22.18 -18.86 19.06
N LEU A 66 21.69 -17.85 19.80
CA LEU A 66 22.28 -16.51 19.79
C LEU A 66 23.76 -16.57 20.19
N ILE A 67 24.09 -17.20 21.32
CA ILE A 67 25.47 -17.29 21.80
C ILE A 67 26.38 -18.06 20.83
N SER A 68 25.90 -19.17 20.27
CA SER A 68 26.65 -19.93 19.26
C SER A 68 27.04 -19.04 18.07
N LYS A 69 26.10 -18.23 17.59
CA LYS A 69 26.32 -17.31 16.46
C LYS A 69 27.25 -16.15 16.80
N LEU A 70 27.14 -15.59 18.01
CA LEU A 70 28.06 -14.56 18.49
C LEU A 70 29.51 -15.06 18.54
N LYS A 71 29.73 -16.31 18.99
CA LYS A 71 31.07 -16.93 19.08
C LYS A 71 31.63 -17.30 17.70
N SER A 72 30.82 -17.92 16.85
CA SER A 72 31.27 -18.46 15.56
C SER A 72 31.43 -17.40 14.48
N GLU A 73 30.54 -16.42 14.41
CA GLU A 73 30.50 -15.45 13.32
C GLU A 73 30.96 -14.06 13.74
N GLU A 74 30.42 -13.51 14.84
CA GLU A 74 30.59 -12.09 15.17
C GLU A 74 31.93 -11.79 15.85
N LEU A 75 32.38 -12.64 16.77
CA LEU A 75 33.64 -12.43 17.49
C LEU A 75 34.85 -12.27 16.55
N GLY A 76 34.90 -13.06 15.48
CA GLY A 76 35.95 -12.98 14.47
C GLY A 76 35.96 -11.64 13.73
N LYS A 77 34.79 -11.05 13.50
CA LYS A 77 34.66 -9.73 12.84
C LYS A 77 35.10 -8.61 13.76
N VAL A 78 34.63 -8.61 15.02
CA VAL A 78 35.00 -7.57 16.00
C VAL A 78 36.50 -7.53 16.25
N LYS A 79 37.16 -8.70 16.32
CA LYS A 79 38.62 -8.77 16.44
C LYS A 79 39.36 -8.14 15.26
N LYS A 80 38.83 -8.26 14.05
CA LYS A 80 39.41 -7.64 12.85
C LYS A 80 39.18 -6.13 12.82
N LEU A 81 38.03 -5.67 13.28
CA LEU A 81 37.68 -4.24 13.36
C LEU A 81 38.47 -3.52 14.46
N ASN A 82 38.82 -4.22 15.56
CA ASN A 82 39.56 -3.69 16.71
C ASN A 82 39.01 -2.34 17.24
N PRO A 83 37.70 -2.24 17.56
CA PRO A 83 37.10 -0.98 17.96
C PRO A 83 37.54 -0.56 19.37
N ALA A 84 37.51 0.74 19.65
CA ALA A 84 37.73 1.26 21.01
C ALA A 84 36.59 0.89 21.96
N LYS A 85 35.37 0.71 21.42
CA LYS A 85 34.19 0.32 22.19
C LYS A 85 33.24 -0.46 21.30
N TYR A 86 32.69 -1.55 21.83
CA TYR A 86 31.68 -2.35 21.16
C TYR A 86 30.39 -2.35 21.98
N ILE A 87 29.28 -1.93 21.35
CA ILE A 87 27.95 -1.94 21.94
C ILE A 87 27.15 -3.05 21.25
N PHE A 88 26.69 -4.01 22.05
CA PHE A 88 25.87 -5.11 21.57
C PHE A 88 24.42 -4.92 22.00
N VAL A 89 23.49 -4.97 21.04
CA VAL A 89 22.07 -4.77 21.28
C VAL A 89 21.26 -5.93 20.71
N THR A 90 20.30 -6.42 21.49
CA THR A 90 19.40 -7.50 21.04
C THR A 90 17.96 -7.22 21.48
N SER A 91 17.00 -7.64 20.66
CA SER A 91 15.57 -7.58 21.02
C SER A 91 15.17 -8.65 22.05
N LYS A 92 16.10 -9.57 22.38
CA LYS A 92 15.88 -10.66 23.34
C LYS A 92 15.95 -10.17 24.78
N LYS A 93 15.11 -10.76 25.64
CA LYS A 93 15.18 -10.59 27.10
C LYS A 93 16.52 -11.14 27.62
N LEU A 94 17.22 -10.37 28.46
CA LEU A 94 18.53 -10.76 28.98
C LEU A 94 18.54 -10.76 30.50
N SER A 95 18.98 -11.89 31.09
CA SER A 95 19.33 -11.92 32.51
C SER A 95 20.70 -11.28 32.78
N ARG A 96 20.97 -10.97 34.04
CA ARG A 96 22.30 -10.51 34.49
C ARG A 96 23.42 -11.45 34.08
N GLN A 97 23.20 -12.77 34.20
CA GLN A 97 24.19 -13.77 33.79
C GLN A 97 24.43 -13.74 32.27
N ASN A 98 23.37 -13.52 31.47
CA ASN A 98 23.50 -13.41 30.02
C ASN A 98 24.33 -12.20 29.60
N LYS A 99 24.15 -11.03 30.25
CA LYS A 99 24.95 -9.84 29.98
C LYS A 99 26.43 -10.06 30.28
N LYS A 100 26.74 -10.67 31.43
CA LYS A 100 28.11 -11.02 31.81
C LYS A 100 28.74 -11.97 30.79
N GLN A 101 28.03 -13.01 30.37
CA GLN A 101 28.50 -13.97 29.38
C GLN A 101 28.79 -13.31 28.01
N ILE A 102 27.91 -12.41 27.55
CA ILE A 102 28.12 -11.69 26.27
C ILE A 102 29.34 -10.78 26.38
N LYS A 103 29.51 -10.06 27.49
CA LYS A 103 30.70 -9.25 27.74
C LYS A 103 31.98 -10.08 27.68
N GLU A 104 32.00 -11.24 28.32
CA GLU A 104 33.15 -12.16 28.31
C GLU A 104 33.51 -12.63 26.90
N ILE A 105 32.50 -12.96 26.07
CA ILE A 105 32.71 -13.38 24.67
C ILE A 105 33.46 -12.31 23.87
N PHE A 106 33.09 -11.04 24.05
CA PHE A 106 33.65 -9.92 23.27
C PHE A 106 34.77 -9.16 24.00
N HIS A 107 35.32 -9.70 25.09
CA HIS A 107 36.47 -9.09 25.75
C HIS A 107 37.68 -9.00 24.79
N PRO A 108 38.41 -7.86 24.73
CA PRO A 108 38.33 -6.67 25.59
C PRO A 108 37.44 -5.53 25.05
N TYR A 109 36.67 -5.72 23.97
CA TYR A 109 35.98 -4.65 23.26
C TYR A 109 34.69 -4.15 23.93
N ILE A 110 33.99 -5.04 24.66
CA ILE A 110 32.88 -4.64 25.55
C ILE A 110 33.48 -4.26 26.91
N LEU A 111 33.45 -2.98 27.23
CA LEU A 111 34.09 -2.44 28.43
C LEU A 111 33.24 -2.72 29.68
N SER A 112 31.93 -2.56 29.55
CA SER A 112 30.97 -2.69 30.65
C SER A 112 29.77 -3.55 30.26
N GLU A 113 29.11 -4.15 31.26
CA GLU A 113 27.80 -4.81 31.04
C GLU A 113 26.73 -3.82 30.57
N SER A 114 26.91 -2.51 30.82
CA SER A 114 26.07 -1.44 30.28
C SER A 114 26.18 -1.26 28.77
N ASP A 115 27.19 -1.84 28.13
CA ASP A 115 27.33 -1.84 26.67
C ASP A 115 26.58 -3.03 26.03
N VAL A 116 25.89 -3.84 26.85
CA VAL A 116 25.02 -4.94 26.42
C VAL A 116 23.57 -4.60 26.73
N TRP A 117 22.80 -4.34 25.67
CA TRP A 117 21.40 -3.93 25.75
C TRP A 117 20.48 -5.09 25.34
N GLY A 118 19.59 -5.48 26.24
CA GLY A 118 18.51 -6.41 25.96
C GLY A 118 17.15 -5.71 25.85
N ASN A 119 16.10 -6.52 25.75
CA ASN A 119 14.72 -6.04 25.66
C ASN A 119 14.33 -5.07 26.79
N GLU A 120 14.73 -5.38 28.02
CA GLU A 120 14.42 -4.61 29.22
C GLU A 120 15.07 -3.21 29.18
N ASP A 121 16.32 -3.11 28.73
CA ASP A 121 17.04 -1.84 28.64
C ASP A 121 16.41 -0.93 27.57
N LEU A 122 16.06 -1.52 26.42
CA LEU A 122 15.39 -0.79 25.33
C LEU A 122 14.03 -0.25 25.79
N ASN A 123 13.22 -1.08 26.44
CA ASN A 123 11.93 -0.68 26.99
C ASN A 123 12.07 0.41 28.06
N SER A 124 13.05 0.29 28.95
CA SER A 124 13.33 1.28 29.98
C SER A 124 13.71 2.64 29.38
N PHE A 125 14.59 2.63 28.37
CA PHE A 125 15.00 3.84 27.67
C PHE A 125 13.83 4.50 26.94
N LEU A 126 13.07 3.75 26.14
CA LEU A 126 11.97 4.27 25.34
C LEU A 126 10.79 4.76 26.18
N SER A 127 10.59 4.21 27.38
CA SER A 127 9.52 4.65 28.30
C SER A 127 9.77 6.04 28.92
N GLN A 128 10.96 6.60 28.78
CA GLN A 128 11.29 7.91 29.32
C GLN A 128 10.68 9.02 28.45
N ARG A 129 9.95 9.95 29.06
CA ARG A 129 9.30 11.09 28.35
C ARG A 129 10.24 11.85 27.41
N LYS A 130 11.51 12.01 27.79
CA LYS A 130 12.53 12.69 26.98
C LYS A 130 12.87 11.97 25.65
N ASN A 131 12.47 10.71 25.50
CA ASN A 131 12.77 9.84 24.36
C ASN A 131 11.54 9.57 23.48
N GLN A 132 10.41 10.25 23.74
CA GLN A 132 9.17 10.06 23.00
C GLN A 132 9.30 10.39 21.50
N ASP A 133 10.15 11.35 21.16
CA ASP A 133 10.53 11.70 19.78
C ASP A 133 11.06 10.50 18.98
N ILE A 134 11.79 9.57 19.62
CA ILE A 134 12.27 8.35 18.98
C ILE A 134 11.10 7.41 18.72
N VAL A 135 10.22 7.22 19.70
CA VAL A 135 9.03 6.37 19.56
C VAL A 135 8.17 6.86 18.39
N GLU A 136 7.86 8.16 18.36
CA GLU A 136 7.03 8.79 17.33
C GLU A 136 7.64 8.67 15.92
N LYS A 137 8.96 8.74 15.81
CA LYS A 137 9.68 8.54 14.54
C LYS A 137 9.59 7.10 14.04
N HIS A 138 9.45 6.12 14.95
CA HIS A 138 9.32 4.71 14.63
C HIS A 138 7.85 4.28 14.69
N PHE A 139 7.06 4.72 13.70
CA PHE A 139 5.59 4.56 13.66
C PHE A 139 5.08 3.17 14.05
N LYS A 140 5.67 2.09 13.51
CA LYS A 140 5.28 0.71 13.85
C LYS A 140 5.47 0.38 15.33
N LEU A 141 6.56 0.85 15.94
CA LEU A 141 6.80 0.68 17.36
C LEU A 141 5.81 1.47 18.21
N TRP A 142 5.45 2.66 17.73
CA TRP A 142 4.53 3.54 18.42
C TRP A 142 3.12 2.95 18.49
N ILE A 143 2.58 2.54 17.34
CA ILE A 143 1.22 2.03 17.22
C ILE A 143 1.01 0.69 17.93
N THR A 144 2.03 -0.16 18.03
CA THR A 144 1.92 -1.48 18.66
C THR A 144 2.26 -1.46 20.15
N SER A 145 2.33 -0.28 20.78
CA SER A 145 2.60 -0.18 22.22
C SER A 145 1.30 -0.23 23.02
N THR A 146 1.27 -1.04 24.09
CA THR A 146 0.05 -1.32 24.88
C THR A 146 -0.62 -0.06 25.39
N SER A 147 0.15 0.90 25.90
CA SER A 147 -0.36 2.19 26.38
C SER A 147 -0.94 3.08 25.28
N VAL A 148 -0.47 2.91 24.05
CA VAL A 148 -0.99 3.64 22.90
C VAL A 148 -2.26 2.99 22.41
N LEU A 149 -2.34 1.66 22.42
CA LEU A 149 -3.59 0.95 22.13
C LEU A 149 -4.68 1.33 23.11
N ASP A 150 -4.40 1.35 24.42
CA ASP A 150 -5.35 1.82 25.42
C ASP A 150 -5.79 3.27 25.16
N PHE A 151 -4.87 4.15 24.77
CA PHE A 151 -5.19 5.53 24.39
C PHE A 151 -6.05 5.62 23.13
N ILE A 152 -5.71 4.84 22.11
CA ILE A 152 -6.44 4.75 20.84
C ILE A 152 -7.87 4.25 21.10
N PHE A 153 -8.05 3.19 21.89
CA PHE A 153 -9.38 2.64 22.21
C PHE A 153 -10.21 3.62 23.05
N ASN A 154 -9.61 4.30 24.02
CA ASN A 154 -10.32 5.32 24.81
C ASN A 154 -10.78 6.53 23.97
N ASN A 155 -10.16 6.78 22.81
CA ASN A 155 -10.50 7.86 21.89
C ASN A 155 -11.49 7.43 20.79
N ALA A 156 -11.97 6.18 20.80
CA ALA A 156 -13.02 5.73 19.89
C ALA A 156 -14.37 6.30 20.35
N ILE A 157 -15.08 7.01 19.47
CA ILE A 157 -16.35 7.66 19.84
C ILE A 157 -17.50 6.63 19.99
N LYS A 158 -17.35 5.44 19.40
CA LYS A 158 -18.36 4.37 19.38
C LYS A 158 -17.70 2.98 19.38
N GLY A 159 -18.43 1.94 19.83
CA GLY A 159 -17.94 0.55 19.81
C GLY A 159 -17.52 0.03 18.42
N ARG A 160 -18.11 0.55 17.33
CA ARG A 160 -17.64 0.26 15.96
C ARG A 160 -16.26 0.83 15.69
N SER A 161 -16.04 2.07 16.10
CA SER A 161 -14.75 2.75 15.93
C SER A 161 -13.63 1.98 16.63
N GLU A 162 -13.92 1.31 17.75
CA GLU A 162 -12.96 0.38 18.37
C GLU A 162 -12.66 -0.84 17.49
N SER A 163 -13.68 -1.46 16.87
CA SER A 163 -13.48 -2.62 15.97
C SER A 163 -12.63 -2.22 14.77
N THR A 164 -12.98 -1.13 14.09
CA THR A 164 -12.25 -0.62 12.93
C THR A 164 -10.79 -0.31 13.30
N ILE A 165 -10.55 0.26 14.46
CA ILE A 165 -9.19 0.49 14.98
C ILE A 165 -8.41 -0.83 15.15
N ARG A 166 -9.04 -1.89 15.69
CA ARG A 166 -8.39 -3.20 15.85
C ARG A 166 -7.98 -3.76 14.48
N ASP A 167 -8.90 -3.69 13.52
CA ASP A 167 -8.63 -4.14 12.15
C ASP A 167 -7.46 -3.37 11.53
N MET A 168 -7.40 -2.05 11.74
CA MET A 168 -6.29 -1.20 11.30
C MET A 168 -4.96 -1.61 11.96
N GLU A 169 -4.95 -1.91 13.26
CA GLU A 169 -3.77 -2.34 14.01
C GLU A 169 -3.22 -3.68 13.49
N GLU A 170 -4.11 -4.65 13.23
CA GLU A 170 -3.76 -5.99 12.78
C GLU A 170 -3.01 -6.01 11.44
N VAL A 171 -3.13 -4.96 10.63
CA VAL A 171 -2.44 -4.84 9.34
C VAL A 171 -1.36 -3.77 9.32
N ALA A 172 -1.32 -2.87 10.32
CA ALA A 172 -0.39 -1.73 10.37
C ALA A 172 1.08 -2.15 10.38
N TYR A 173 1.44 -3.30 10.97
CA TYR A 173 2.83 -3.76 10.99
C TYR A 173 3.36 -4.16 9.60
N LYS A 174 2.47 -4.49 8.64
CA LYS A 174 2.88 -4.75 7.24
C LYS A 174 3.13 -3.44 6.47
N TYR A 175 2.59 -2.33 6.94
CA TYR A 175 2.63 -1.05 6.24
C TYR A 175 4.05 -0.51 6.07
N VAL A 176 4.27 0.13 4.93
CA VAL A 176 5.51 0.84 4.60
C VAL A 176 5.18 2.30 4.44
N ILE A 177 5.84 3.16 5.22
CA ILE A 177 5.79 4.61 5.00
C ILE A 177 6.49 4.92 3.68
N THR A 178 5.68 5.34 2.70
CA THR A 178 6.11 5.77 1.36
C THR A 178 5.92 7.28 1.20
N GLU A 179 6.37 7.84 0.08
CA GLU A 179 6.10 9.25 -0.21
C GLU A 179 4.59 9.57 -0.32
N ASN A 180 3.76 8.58 -0.67
CA ASN A 180 2.31 8.73 -0.63
C ASN A 180 1.77 9.01 0.78
N HIS A 181 2.39 8.42 1.81
CA HIS A 181 2.03 8.68 3.21
C HIS A 181 2.31 10.13 3.58
N ASN A 182 3.53 10.60 3.29
CA ASN A 182 3.94 11.97 3.58
C ASN A 182 3.07 13.00 2.84
N LYS A 183 2.76 12.74 1.56
CA LYS A 183 1.84 13.57 0.78
C LYS A 183 0.43 13.58 1.38
N GLY A 184 -0.07 12.44 1.83
CA GLY A 184 -1.36 12.33 2.51
C GLY A 184 -1.44 13.19 3.78
N ILE A 185 -0.38 13.16 4.61
CA ILE A 185 -0.27 14.04 5.78
C ILE A 185 -0.29 15.51 5.37
N ARG A 186 0.52 15.92 4.38
CA ARG A 186 0.55 17.33 3.92
C ARG A 186 -0.82 17.82 3.45
N ILE A 187 -1.54 17.00 2.68
CA ILE A 187 -2.89 17.34 2.20
C ILE A 187 -3.85 17.52 3.38
N LEU A 188 -3.80 16.63 4.37
CA LEU A 188 -4.61 16.74 5.59
C LEU A 188 -4.23 17.94 6.46
N GLU A 189 -2.95 18.32 6.51
CA GLU A 189 -2.48 19.51 7.21
C GLU A 189 -2.93 20.80 6.52
N GLU A 190 -2.90 20.85 5.19
CA GLU A 190 -3.29 22.03 4.40
C GLU A 190 -4.80 22.20 4.24
N ASN A 191 -5.55 21.09 4.07
CA ASN A 191 -6.96 21.15 3.67
C ASN A 191 -7.92 20.56 4.70
N ASN A 192 -7.44 19.93 5.77
CA ASN A 192 -8.23 19.17 6.75
C ASN A 192 -9.00 17.96 6.18
N VAL A 193 -9.04 17.78 4.86
CA VAL A 193 -9.78 16.71 4.17
C VAL A 193 -8.91 16.08 3.09
N ILE A 194 -8.97 14.76 2.97
CA ILE A 194 -8.35 14.00 1.87
C ILE A 194 -9.36 12.99 1.30
N ILE A 195 -9.44 12.93 -0.03
CA ILE A 195 -10.20 11.94 -0.77
C ILE A 195 -9.20 11.06 -1.54
N LEU A 196 -8.95 9.86 -1.04
CA LEU A 196 -8.04 8.89 -1.62
C LEU A 196 -8.74 8.14 -2.76
N THR A 197 -8.30 8.35 -3.99
CA THR A 197 -8.79 7.64 -5.20
C THR A 197 -7.71 6.78 -5.83
N GLY A 198 -8.08 5.91 -6.77
CA GLY A 198 -7.14 4.99 -7.42
C GLY A 198 -7.74 3.60 -7.68
N GLU A 199 -6.93 2.75 -8.30
CA GLU A 199 -7.33 1.42 -8.77
C GLU A 199 -7.66 0.43 -7.65
N PRO A 200 -8.39 -0.66 -7.95
CA PRO A 200 -8.56 -1.77 -7.02
C PRO A 200 -7.21 -2.33 -6.54
N GLY A 201 -7.09 -2.59 -5.24
CA GLY A 201 -5.90 -3.24 -4.65
C GLY A 201 -4.65 -2.37 -4.49
N ILE A 202 -4.67 -1.08 -4.89
CA ILE A 202 -3.50 -0.19 -4.78
C ILE A 202 -3.10 0.20 -3.35
N GLY A 203 -3.94 -0.12 -2.35
CA GLY A 203 -3.70 0.23 -0.95
C GLY A 203 -4.29 1.57 -0.51
N LYS A 204 -5.45 1.97 -1.06
CA LYS A 204 -6.19 3.19 -0.62
C LYS A 204 -6.60 3.08 0.85
N THR A 205 -7.34 2.03 1.20
CA THR A 205 -7.78 1.74 2.57
C THR A 205 -6.56 1.65 3.50
N THR A 206 -5.54 0.88 3.12
CA THR A 206 -4.29 0.79 3.89
C THR A 206 -3.63 2.15 4.15
N LEU A 207 -3.56 3.05 3.16
CA LEU A 207 -3.06 4.40 3.38
C LEU A 207 -3.98 5.21 4.31
N ALA A 208 -5.30 5.11 4.09
CA ALA A 208 -6.31 5.80 4.89
C ALA A 208 -6.22 5.41 6.36
N ASP A 209 -6.12 4.11 6.65
CA ASP A 209 -5.97 3.52 7.98
C ASP A 209 -4.74 4.06 8.70
N ASN A 210 -3.59 4.05 8.01
CA ASN A 210 -2.34 4.51 8.61
C ASN A 210 -2.33 6.03 8.84
N LEU A 211 -2.99 6.82 7.97
CA LEU A 211 -3.22 8.24 8.22
C LEU A 211 -4.18 8.44 9.40
N ALA A 212 -5.21 7.60 9.53
CA ALA A 212 -6.15 7.67 10.64
C ALA A 212 -5.44 7.43 11.96
N LEU A 213 -4.72 6.32 12.06
CA LEU A 213 -3.89 5.96 13.22
C LEU A 213 -2.92 7.09 13.59
N TYR A 214 -2.23 7.70 12.62
CA TYR A 214 -1.36 8.85 12.85
C TYR A 214 -2.07 10.03 13.57
N TYR A 215 -3.29 10.36 13.17
CA TYR A 215 -4.05 11.44 13.82
C TYR A 215 -4.65 11.02 15.15
N ILE A 216 -5.10 9.77 15.30
CA ILE A 216 -5.58 9.26 16.60
C ILE A 216 -4.47 9.38 17.64
N LEU A 217 -3.24 9.01 17.26
CA LEU A 217 -2.04 9.16 18.09
C LEU A 217 -1.73 10.62 18.47
N LYS A 218 -2.13 11.59 17.64
CA LYS A 218 -2.06 13.03 17.96
C LYS A 218 -3.21 13.51 18.86
N GLY A 219 -4.02 12.59 19.38
CA GLY A 219 -5.14 12.85 20.28
C GLY A 219 -6.42 13.28 19.57
N TYR A 220 -6.63 12.84 18.33
CA TYR A 220 -7.92 12.95 17.67
C TYR A 220 -8.81 11.78 18.09
N GLU A 221 -10.06 12.07 18.41
CA GLU A 221 -11.07 11.04 18.59
C GLU A 221 -11.49 10.46 17.25
N PHE A 222 -11.64 9.15 17.18
CA PHE A 222 -11.94 8.44 15.94
C PHE A 222 -13.44 8.22 15.77
N CYS A 223 -13.95 8.62 14.60
CA CYS A 223 -15.32 8.39 14.17
C CYS A 223 -15.32 7.71 12.80
N ASP A 224 -15.68 6.43 12.78
CA ASP A 224 -15.90 5.65 11.56
C ASP A 224 -17.33 5.86 11.04
N ILE A 225 -17.49 6.13 9.74
CA ILE A 225 -18.75 6.46 9.07
C ILE A 225 -18.99 5.43 7.97
N GLU A 226 -20.04 4.61 8.12
CA GLU A 226 -20.35 3.51 7.18
C GLU A 226 -21.46 3.89 6.18
N GLU A 227 -22.62 4.31 6.68
CA GLU A 227 -23.84 4.40 5.85
C GLU A 227 -24.45 5.80 5.73
N ASN A 228 -24.16 6.72 6.65
CA ASN A 228 -24.77 8.06 6.58
C ASN A 228 -23.94 9.13 7.28
N ILE A 229 -23.70 10.23 6.57
CA ILE A 229 -23.05 11.43 7.10
C ILE A 229 -23.79 12.05 8.30
N SER A 230 -25.09 11.79 8.48
CA SER A 230 -25.86 12.23 9.66
C SER A 230 -25.23 11.82 10.99
N GLU A 231 -24.53 10.68 11.03
CA GLU A 231 -23.75 10.26 12.18
C GLU A 231 -22.64 11.27 12.51
N ALA A 232 -21.89 11.67 11.49
CA ALA A 232 -20.81 12.64 11.60
C ALA A 232 -21.33 14.04 11.97
N GLU A 233 -22.48 14.44 11.43
CA GLU A 233 -23.16 15.70 11.75
C GLU A 233 -23.51 15.80 13.23
N SER A 234 -24.03 14.72 13.82
CA SER A 234 -24.41 14.69 15.24
C SER A 234 -23.20 14.83 16.19
N LEU A 235 -22.02 14.45 15.70
CA LEU A 235 -20.75 14.50 16.42
C LEU A 235 -19.93 15.74 16.08
N PHE A 236 -20.37 16.57 15.13
CA PHE A 236 -19.70 17.81 14.75
C PHE A 236 -19.92 18.86 15.86
N ARG A 237 -19.22 18.69 16.99
CA ARG A 237 -19.33 19.54 18.18
C ARG A 237 -18.53 20.83 18.00
N GLU A 238 -19.09 21.77 17.22
CA GLU A 238 -18.42 23.04 16.84
C GLU A 238 -17.95 23.87 18.04
N LYS A 239 -18.68 23.84 19.16
CA LYS A 239 -18.40 24.68 20.33
C LYS A 239 -17.26 24.15 21.22
N GLU A 240 -16.98 22.85 21.18
CA GLU A 240 -16.05 22.20 22.11
C GLU A 240 -14.59 22.21 21.62
N LYS A 241 -14.32 22.65 20.37
CA LYS A 241 -13.00 22.58 19.70
C LYS A 241 -12.30 21.21 19.85
N LYS A 242 -13.09 20.16 20.06
CA LYS A 242 -12.61 18.80 20.27
C LYS A 242 -11.96 18.30 18.98
N LYS A 243 -10.82 17.62 19.12
CA LYS A 243 -10.11 17.03 17.99
C LYS A 243 -10.83 15.76 17.56
N ILE A 244 -11.40 15.74 16.36
CA ILE A 244 -12.14 14.59 15.83
C ILE A 244 -11.67 14.27 14.42
N LEU A 245 -11.35 13.00 14.19
CA LEU A 245 -11.06 12.44 12.89
C LEU A 245 -12.29 11.66 12.42
N PHE A 246 -12.87 12.11 11.32
CA PHE A 246 -13.88 11.39 10.57
C PHE A 246 -13.21 10.50 9.54
N TYR A 247 -13.70 9.27 9.41
CA TYR A 247 -13.20 8.26 8.49
C TYR A 247 -14.35 7.61 7.75
N CYS A 248 -14.20 7.39 6.45
CA CYS A 248 -15.21 6.73 5.64
C CYS A 248 -14.51 5.96 4.50
N ASP A 249 -14.44 4.64 4.64
CA ASP A 249 -13.90 3.75 3.63
C ASP A 249 -14.96 3.42 2.57
N ASP A 250 -14.54 3.39 1.31
CA ASP A 250 -15.39 3.25 0.12
C ASP A 250 -16.69 4.08 0.18
N PHE A 251 -16.56 5.38 0.46
CA PHE A 251 -17.71 6.27 0.73
C PHE A 251 -18.70 6.42 -0.44
N LEU A 252 -18.41 5.88 -1.62
CA LEU A 252 -19.36 5.88 -2.74
C LEU A 252 -19.75 4.46 -3.16
N GLY A 253 -19.52 3.46 -2.31
CA GLY A 253 -20.05 2.11 -2.50
C GLY A 253 -21.58 2.09 -2.63
N SER A 254 -22.14 0.93 -2.96
CA SER A 254 -23.57 0.75 -3.29
C SER A 254 -24.51 1.42 -2.28
N ASN A 255 -24.23 1.28 -0.99
CA ASN A 255 -25.13 1.75 0.07
C ASN A 255 -25.14 3.30 0.20
N LEU A 256 -23.99 3.96 0.08
CA LEU A 256 -23.92 5.43 0.19
C LEU A 256 -24.24 6.12 -1.14
N TYR A 257 -23.93 5.49 -2.28
CA TYR A 257 -24.27 6.01 -3.60
C TYR A 257 -25.79 6.14 -3.80
N ASP A 258 -26.56 5.14 -3.36
CA ASP A 258 -28.02 5.19 -3.40
C ASP A 258 -28.59 6.26 -2.46
N ALA A 259 -27.91 6.56 -1.35
CA ALA A 259 -28.25 7.68 -0.48
C ALA A 259 -27.97 9.03 -1.14
N ILE A 260 -26.93 9.12 -1.98
CA ILE A 260 -26.54 10.33 -2.74
C ILE A 260 -27.50 10.57 -3.92
N SER A 261 -27.81 9.54 -4.71
CA SER A 261 -28.67 9.62 -5.91
C SER A 261 -30.12 10.05 -5.60
N ASN A 262 -30.61 9.79 -4.38
CA ASN A 262 -31.95 10.14 -3.92
C ASN A 262 -32.10 11.61 -3.42
N LYS A 263 -31.46 12.59 -4.08
CA LYS A 263 -31.56 14.05 -3.78
C LYS A 263 -31.04 14.47 -2.39
N ARG A 264 -30.09 13.74 -1.79
CA ARG A 264 -29.34 14.17 -0.58
C ARG A 264 -27.90 14.59 -0.86
N ASP A 265 -27.56 14.83 -2.13
CA ASP A 265 -26.26 15.32 -2.65
C ASP A 265 -25.63 16.47 -1.85
N SER A 266 -26.43 17.25 -1.13
CA SER A 266 -25.97 18.44 -0.43
C SER A 266 -25.28 18.22 0.91
N HIS A 267 -25.53 17.11 1.60
CA HIS A 267 -25.08 16.94 2.98
C HIS A 267 -23.58 16.65 3.07
N ILE A 268 -23.08 15.68 2.29
CA ILE A 268 -21.66 15.30 2.32
C ILE A 268 -20.75 16.44 1.82
N GLY A 269 -21.12 17.13 0.74
CA GLY A 269 -20.34 18.27 0.25
C GLY A 269 -20.34 19.46 1.22
N LYS A 270 -21.45 19.72 1.92
CA LYS A 270 -21.52 20.71 3.01
C LYS A 270 -20.69 20.29 4.21
N PHE A 271 -20.69 19.01 4.56
CA PHE A 271 -19.87 18.47 5.65
C PHE A 271 -18.38 18.58 5.35
N ILE A 272 -17.93 18.16 4.16
CA ILE A 272 -16.56 18.35 3.67
C ILE A 272 -16.17 19.83 3.81
N ASN A 273 -17.00 20.75 3.31
CA ASN A 273 -16.69 22.19 3.39
C ASN A 273 -16.64 22.75 4.81
N ARG A 274 -17.34 22.14 5.77
CA ARG A 274 -17.24 22.51 7.20
C ARG A 274 -15.96 22.00 7.84
N VAL A 275 -15.64 20.71 7.66
CA VAL A 275 -14.36 20.14 8.16
C VAL A 275 -13.18 20.94 7.63
N ARG A 276 -13.19 21.32 6.34
CA ARG A 276 -12.13 22.13 5.73
C ARG A 276 -11.83 23.44 6.46
N LYS A 277 -12.81 24.01 7.16
CA LYS A 277 -12.69 25.30 7.87
C LYS A 277 -12.41 25.15 9.36
N ASP A 278 -12.32 23.92 9.88
CA ASP A 278 -12.10 23.65 11.30
C ASP A 278 -10.84 22.81 11.49
N ASP A 279 -9.75 23.42 11.93
CA ASP A 279 -8.45 22.76 12.13
C ASP A 279 -8.46 21.71 13.26
N SER A 280 -9.50 21.72 14.10
CA SER A 280 -9.72 20.65 15.07
C SER A 280 -10.35 19.40 14.44
N LYS A 281 -10.73 19.42 13.16
CA LYS A 281 -11.36 18.29 12.47
C LYS A 281 -10.50 17.80 11.33
N LYS A 282 -10.48 16.49 11.13
CA LYS A 282 -9.89 15.86 9.95
C LYS A 282 -10.91 14.93 9.32
N PHE A 283 -10.86 14.77 7.99
CA PHE A 283 -11.73 13.84 7.29
C PHE A 283 -10.97 13.06 6.22
N ILE A 284 -10.96 11.74 6.37
CA ILE A 284 -10.33 10.81 5.43
C ILE A 284 -11.44 10.03 4.73
N LEU A 285 -11.42 10.06 3.41
CA LEU A 285 -12.38 9.40 2.53
C LEU A 285 -11.62 8.51 1.55
N THR A 286 -12.10 7.30 1.27
CA THR A 286 -11.59 6.49 0.16
C THR A 286 -12.68 6.19 -0.86
N SER A 287 -12.35 6.17 -2.14
CA SER A 287 -13.30 5.75 -3.17
C SER A 287 -12.60 5.26 -4.43
N ARG A 288 -13.32 4.52 -5.27
CA ARG A 288 -12.87 4.21 -6.64
C ARG A 288 -13.04 5.41 -7.55
N THR A 289 -12.10 5.61 -8.46
CA THR A 289 -12.06 6.82 -9.29
C THR A 289 -13.25 6.97 -10.24
N ASN A 290 -13.73 5.89 -10.86
CA ASN A 290 -14.93 5.94 -11.71
C ASN A 290 -16.18 6.34 -10.92
N ILE A 291 -16.33 5.81 -9.71
CA ILE A 291 -17.48 6.10 -8.86
C ILE A 291 -17.45 7.56 -8.43
N LEU A 292 -16.28 8.07 -8.02
CA LEU A 292 -16.10 9.49 -7.71
C LEU A 292 -16.36 10.38 -8.93
N ASN A 293 -15.88 10.01 -10.11
CA ASN A 293 -16.17 10.74 -11.35
C ASN A 293 -17.66 10.76 -11.68
N LYS A 294 -18.38 9.65 -11.43
CA LYS A 294 -19.83 9.57 -11.58
C LYS A 294 -20.52 10.53 -10.61
N ALA A 295 -20.12 10.54 -9.34
CA ALA A 295 -20.63 11.50 -8.36
C ALA A 295 -20.36 12.97 -8.75
N PHE A 296 -19.16 13.28 -9.26
CA PHE A 296 -18.83 14.61 -9.80
C PHE A 296 -19.70 14.98 -11.01
N SER A 297 -20.08 14.02 -11.84
CA SER A 297 -20.93 14.30 -13.02
C SER A 297 -22.38 14.58 -12.66
N LEU A 298 -22.89 13.91 -11.61
CA LEU A 298 -24.30 13.98 -11.21
C LEU A 298 -24.59 15.11 -10.22
N SER A 299 -23.62 15.48 -9.37
CA SER A 299 -23.85 16.45 -8.29
C SER A 299 -23.11 17.77 -8.51
N HIS A 300 -23.89 18.85 -8.58
CA HIS A 300 -23.41 20.22 -8.76
C HIS A 300 -22.52 20.73 -7.59
N ILE A 301 -22.64 20.12 -6.41
CA ILE A 301 -21.85 20.48 -5.22
C ILE A 301 -20.46 19.87 -5.29
N PHE A 302 -20.37 18.63 -5.78
CA PHE A 302 -19.10 17.97 -6.03
C PHE A 302 -18.35 18.60 -7.20
N GLN A 303 -19.04 19.22 -8.17
CA GLN A 303 -18.39 19.99 -9.24
C GLN A 303 -17.60 21.22 -8.76
N ASN A 304 -17.73 21.63 -7.48
CA ASN A 304 -16.92 22.70 -6.90
C ASN A 304 -15.43 22.35 -6.96
N GLU A 305 -14.63 23.16 -7.65
CA GLU A 305 -13.17 22.97 -7.81
C GLU A 305 -12.45 22.76 -6.47
N LYS A 306 -12.97 23.35 -5.39
CA LYS A 306 -12.36 23.24 -4.07
C LYS A 306 -12.45 21.83 -3.46
N ILE A 307 -13.42 20.99 -3.88
CA ILE A 307 -13.51 19.59 -3.44
C ILE A 307 -12.53 18.74 -4.26
N ARG A 308 -12.41 19.00 -5.56
CA ARG A 308 -11.40 18.34 -6.41
C ARG A 308 -9.97 18.57 -5.93
N LYS A 309 -9.68 19.72 -5.32
CA LYS A 309 -8.36 20.00 -4.71
C LYS A 309 -8.00 19.08 -3.53
N ASN A 310 -8.97 18.41 -2.93
CA ASN A 310 -8.75 17.45 -1.85
C ASN A 310 -8.58 16.01 -2.38
N GLU A 311 -8.75 15.79 -3.69
CA GLU A 311 -8.55 14.48 -4.31
C GLU A 311 -7.06 14.15 -4.40
N TYR A 312 -6.68 13.03 -3.81
CA TYR A 312 -5.35 12.43 -3.96
C TYR A 312 -5.47 11.09 -4.69
N LEU A 313 -5.08 11.10 -5.97
CA LEU A 313 -5.09 9.92 -6.82
C LEU A 313 -3.85 9.04 -6.58
N LEU A 314 -4.05 7.85 -6.02
CA LEU A 314 -3.03 6.83 -5.85
C LEU A 314 -2.83 6.05 -7.15
N GLN A 315 -1.57 5.93 -7.55
CA GLN A 315 -1.12 5.25 -8.76
C GLN A 315 0.10 4.36 -8.44
N ILE A 316 0.23 3.23 -9.14
CA ILE A 316 1.37 2.30 -8.97
C ILE A 316 2.67 2.98 -9.41
N GLU A 317 2.58 3.86 -10.39
CA GLU A 317 3.66 4.68 -10.94
C GLU A 317 4.30 5.59 -9.89
N ASN A 318 3.56 5.91 -8.82
CA ASN A 318 4.09 6.70 -7.69
C ASN A 318 5.00 5.88 -6.77
N LEU A 319 5.04 4.54 -6.90
CA LEU A 319 5.90 3.67 -6.09
C LEU A 319 7.25 3.46 -6.76
N THR A 320 8.32 3.86 -6.07
CA THR A 320 9.68 3.56 -6.51
C THR A 320 9.97 2.05 -6.41
N ASN A 321 10.99 1.56 -7.12
CA ASN A 321 11.44 0.17 -6.94
C ASN A 321 11.85 -0.12 -5.48
N LEU A 322 12.32 0.89 -4.74
CA LEU A 322 12.64 0.75 -3.32
C LEU A 322 11.37 0.60 -2.47
N ASP A 323 10.32 1.37 -2.77
CA ASP A 323 9.03 1.23 -2.08
C ASP A 323 8.43 -0.16 -2.34
N LYS A 324 8.42 -0.61 -3.60
CA LYS A 324 7.98 -1.97 -3.98
C LYS A 324 8.79 -3.05 -3.27
N ALA A 325 10.10 -2.87 -3.15
CA ALA A 325 10.97 -3.80 -2.42
C ALA A 325 10.65 -3.85 -0.93
N LYS A 326 10.42 -2.70 -0.29
CA LYS A 326 10.02 -2.63 1.12
C LYS A 326 8.66 -3.27 1.35
N ILE A 327 7.69 -3.03 0.45
CA ILE A 327 6.36 -3.66 0.51
C ILE A 327 6.53 -5.18 0.44
N LEU A 328 7.21 -5.69 -0.59
CA LEU A 328 7.45 -7.13 -0.73
C LEU A 328 8.15 -7.72 0.50
N TYR A 329 9.20 -7.05 0.99
CA TYR A 329 9.96 -7.52 2.15
C TYR A 329 9.13 -7.56 3.43
N ASN A 330 8.35 -6.52 3.73
CA ASN A 330 7.47 -6.52 4.90
C ASN A 330 6.40 -7.61 4.81
N HIS A 331 5.81 -7.83 3.63
CA HIS A 331 4.84 -8.90 3.47
C HIS A 331 5.49 -10.29 3.63
N ILE A 332 6.70 -10.53 3.11
CA ILE A 332 7.42 -11.80 3.33
C ILE A 332 7.76 -11.96 4.81
N TYR A 333 8.37 -10.96 5.43
CA TYR A 333 8.83 -11.01 6.83
C TYR A 333 7.70 -11.30 7.80
N HIS A 334 6.50 -10.76 7.54
CA HIS A 334 5.32 -10.98 8.36
C HIS A 334 4.34 -12.03 7.78
N SER A 335 4.75 -12.79 6.76
CA SER A 335 3.95 -13.92 6.27
C SER A 335 4.18 -15.14 7.14
N ASN A 336 3.17 -16.00 7.25
CA ASN A 336 3.30 -17.33 7.85
C ASN A 336 3.73 -18.37 6.80
N LEU A 337 4.44 -17.94 5.76
CA LEU A 337 4.84 -18.80 4.65
C LEU A 337 6.03 -19.67 5.07
N ASN A 338 6.04 -20.95 4.69
CA ASN A 338 7.16 -21.84 5.01
C ASN A 338 8.45 -21.39 4.32
N GLU A 339 9.60 -21.63 4.97
CA GLU A 339 10.93 -21.21 4.49
C GLU A 339 11.20 -21.70 3.06
N GLU A 340 10.76 -22.92 2.69
CA GLU A 340 10.94 -23.48 1.34
C GLU A 340 10.32 -22.62 0.23
N PHE A 341 9.14 -22.04 0.46
CA PHE A 341 8.50 -21.13 -0.49
C PHE A 341 9.20 -19.78 -0.53
N ILE A 342 9.60 -19.26 0.64
CA ILE A 342 10.35 -18.01 0.75
C ILE A 342 11.67 -18.11 -0.02
N GLU A 343 12.38 -19.24 0.07
CA GLU A 343 13.61 -19.49 -0.67
C GLU A 343 13.42 -19.39 -2.19
N LYS A 344 12.27 -19.83 -2.72
CA LYS A 344 11.98 -19.74 -4.17
C LYS A 344 11.88 -18.30 -4.66
N ILE A 345 11.47 -17.36 -3.80
CA ILE A 345 11.46 -15.92 -4.10
C ILE A 345 12.88 -15.35 -4.12
N TYR A 346 13.77 -15.84 -3.24
CA TYR A 346 15.16 -15.39 -3.17
C TYR A 346 16.07 -16.05 -4.22
N GLN A 347 15.75 -17.27 -4.65
CA GLN A 347 16.48 -18.03 -5.65
C GLN A 347 16.69 -17.20 -6.92
N ASN A 348 17.91 -17.17 -7.43
CA ASN A 348 18.29 -16.41 -8.63
C ASN A 348 17.91 -14.91 -8.60
N LYS A 349 17.66 -14.35 -7.41
CA LYS A 349 17.18 -12.97 -7.22
C LYS A 349 15.81 -12.70 -7.88
N ARG A 350 14.94 -13.72 -7.96
CA ARG A 350 13.57 -13.65 -8.49
C ARG A 350 12.71 -12.53 -7.88
N TYR A 351 12.94 -12.16 -6.62
CA TYR A 351 12.32 -10.97 -6.01
C TYR A 351 12.47 -9.69 -6.85
N LYS A 352 13.57 -9.54 -7.62
CA LYS A 352 13.77 -8.40 -8.52
C LYS A 352 12.79 -8.40 -9.69
N GLU A 353 12.39 -9.58 -10.17
CA GLU A 353 11.40 -9.73 -11.22
C GLU A 353 10.03 -9.32 -10.71
N ILE A 354 9.66 -9.71 -9.49
CA ILE A 354 8.43 -9.26 -8.83
C ILE A 354 8.42 -7.73 -8.70
N ILE A 355 9.48 -7.14 -8.12
CA ILE A 355 9.61 -5.69 -7.88
C ILE A 355 9.49 -4.88 -9.18
N LYS A 356 10.12 -5.35 -10.25
CA LYS A 356 10.14 -4.67 -11.56
C LYS A 356 8.95 -5.04 -12.44
N HIS A 357 8.08 -5.95 -11.98
CA HIS A 357 6.96 -6.40 -12.78
C HIS A 357 6.01 -5.22 -13.05
N ARG A 358 5.57 -5.09 -14.30
CA ARG A 358 4.67 -4.00 -14.73
C ARG A 358 3.32 -4.04 -14.01
N ASN A 359 2.87 -5.22 -13.61
CA ASN A 359 1.60 -5.44 -12.89
C ASN A 359 1.80 -5.57 -11.37
N PHE A 360 2.90 -5.06 -10.80
CA PHE A 360 3.08 -5.05 -9.36
C PHE A 360 1.92 -4.31 -8.69
N ASN A 361 1.18 -4.98 -7.80
CA ASN A 361 0.08 -4.40 -7.05
C ASN A 361 0.08 -5.02 -5.64
N PRO A 362 -0.03 -4.22 -4.56
CA PRO A 362 0.03 -4.73 -3.18
C PRO A 362 -0.93 -5.88 -2.90
N ARG A 363 -2.14 -5.86 -3.48
CA ARG A 363 -3.12 -6.94 -3.31
C ARG A 363 -2.68 -8.26 -3.95
N ILE A 364 -2.00 -8.22 -5.10
CA ILE A 364 -1.39 -9.46 -5.67
C ILE A 364 -0.29 -9.97 -4.75
N ILE A 365 0.54 -9.08 -4.19
CA ILE A 365 1.63 -9.47 -3.29
C ILE A 365 1.09 -10.17 -2.04
N GLU A 366 -0.02 -9.68 -1.49
CA GLU A 366 -0.72 -10.33 -0.39
C GLU A 366 -1.20 -11.73 -0.77
N PHE A 367 -1.87 -11.89 -1.91
CA PHE A 367 -2.36 -13.19 -2.36
C PHE A 367 -1.25 -14.22 -2.60
N ILE A 368 -0.14 -13.81 -3.22
CA ILE A 368 0.94 -14.77 -3.51
C ILE A 368 1.71 -15.20 -2.26
N LEU A 369 1.60 -14.45 -1.16
CA LEU A 369 2.26 -14.71 0.13
C LEU A 369 1.29 -15.24 1.20
N ASP A 370 0.02 -15.44 0.85
CA ASP A 370 -0.98 -16.02 1.74
C ASP A 370 -0.76 -17.53 1.86
N SER A 371 -0.41 -17.98 3.06
CA SER A 371 -0.14 -19.40 3.33
C SER A 371 -1.35 -20.28 3.01
N SER A 372 -2.58 -19.80 3.26
CA SER A 372 -3.80 -20.59 3.02
C SER A 372 -4.06 -20.86 1.53
N LEU A 373 -3.56 -20.00 0.65
CA LEU A 373 -3.70 -20.15 -0.80
C LEU A 373 -2.57 -20.96 -1.43
N VAL A 374 -1.46 -21.13 -0.71
CA VAL A 374 -0.23 -21.74 -1.20
C VAL A 374 0.02 -23.12 -0.57
N GLU A 375 -0.63 -23.46 0.55
CA GLU A 375 -0.45 -24.72 1.28
C GLU A 375 -0.63 -25.98 0.42
N HIS A 376 -1.46 -25.91 -0.62
CA HIS A 376 -1.70 -27.03 -1.54
C HIS A 376 -0.72 -27.11 -2.74
N LEU A 377 0.18 -26.14 -2.88
CA LEU A 377 1.12 -26.08 -4.00
C LEU A 377 2.45 -26.77 -3.65
N ASP A 378 3.05 -27.44 -4.62
CA ASP A 378 4.43 -27.89 -4.50
C ASP A 378 5.37 -26.66 -4.54
N PRO A 379 6.39 -26.56 -3.65
CA PRO A 379 7.37 -25.47 -3.69
C PRO A 379 8.04 -25.27 -5.05
N ASN A 380 8.17 -26.31 -5.87
CA ASN A 380 8.75 -26.20 -7.21
C ASN A 380 7.84 -25.47 -8.21
N ASP A 381 6.52 -25.60 -8.05
CA ASP A 381 5.51 -24.95 -8.89
C ASP A 381 5.19 -23.52 -8.43
N TYR A 382 5.61 -23.16 -7.21
CA TYR A 382 5.30 -21.87 -6.60
C TYR A 382 5.77 -20.67 -7.43
N TRP A 383 6.93 -20.75 -8.08
CA TRP A 383 7.40 -19.66 -8.93
C TRP A 383 6.53 -19.45 -10.17
N GLU A 384 6.04 -20.54 -10.77
CA GLU A 384 5.09 -20.46 -11.88
C GLU A 384 3.79 -19.83 -11.43
N TYR A 385 3.29 -20.21 -10.24
CA TYR A 385 2.13 -19.59 -9.62
C TYR A 385 2.31 -18.07 -9.42
N ILE A 386 3.43 -17.61 -8.85
CA ILE A 386 3.72 -16.17 -8.68
C ILE A 386 3.70 -15.46 -10.04
N THR A 387 4.39 -16.03 -11.02
CA THR A 387 4.49 -15.48 -12.38
C THR A 387 3.12 -15.39 -13.04
N LYS A 388 2.29 -16.42 -12.88
CA LYS A 388 0.92 -16.47 -13.40
C LYS A 388 0.03 -15.44 -12.72
N SER A 389 0.12 -15.27 -11.39
CA SER A 389 -0.64 -14.29 -10.63
C SER A 389 -0.29 -12.84 -11.03
N LEU A 390 0.98 -12.55 -11.27
CA LEU A 390 1.45 -11.25 -11.76
C LEU A 390 1.03 -11.00 -13.23
N ASN A 391 1.05 -12.03 -14.08
CA ASN A 391 0.67 -11.92 -15.50
C ASN A 391 -0.84 -11.96 -15.75
N LYS A 392 -1.62 -12.53 -14.83
CA LYS A 392 -3.08 -12.69 -14.95
C LYS A 392 -3.77 -12.10 -13.72
N PRO A 393 -3.88 -10.76 -13.63
CA PRO A 393 -4.43 -10.04 -12.48
C PRO A 393 -5.97 -10.16 -12.38
N LYS A 394 -6.54 -11.33 -12.68
CA LYS A 394 -7.98 -11.62 -12.57
C LYS A 394 -8.52 -11.26 -11.19
N VAL A 395 -7.74 -11.54 -10.16
CA VAL A 395 -8.12 -11.28 -8.77
C VAL A 395 -8.33 -9.78 -8.49
N ILE A 396 -7.64 -8.89 -9.20
CA ILE A 396 -7.80 -7.43 -9.05
C ILE A 396 -9.00 -6.93 -9.84
N TRP A 397 -9.05 -7.29 -11.12
CA TRP A 397 -9.90 -6.60 -12.10
C TRP A 397 -11.25 -7.25 -12.33
N ARG A 398 -11.42 -8.54 -12.01
CA ARG A 398 -12.65 -9.28 -12.32
C ARG A 398 -13.88 -8.61 -11.73
N ASP A 399 -13.89 -8.40 -10.43
CA ASP A 399 -15.04 -7.79 -9.73
C ASP A 399 -15.31 -6.36 -10.22
N TYR A 400 -14.26 -5.55 -10.34
CA TYR A 400 -14.36 -4.18 -10.83
C TYR A 400 -14.94 -4.11 -12.25
N PHE A 401 -14.38 -4.90 -13.17
CA PHE A 401 -14.75 -4.87 -14.58
C PHE A 401 -16.14 -5.51 -14.83
N GLN A 402 -16.49 -6.57 -14.10
CA GLN A 402 -17.75 -7.30 -14.31
C GLN A 402 -18.93 -6.67 -13.57
N ASN A 403 -18.73 -6.18 -12.35
CA ASN A 403 -19.82 -5.77 -11.47
C ASN A 403 -19.93 -4.25 -11.28
N GLN A 404 -18.86 -3.47 -11.51
CA GLN A 404 -18.84 -2.03 -11.19
C GLN A 404 -18.61 -1.12 -12.40
N ALA A 405 -18.01 -1.64 -13.47
CA ALA A 405 -17.87 -0.91 -14.71
C ALA A 405 -19.14 -1.04 -15.55
N ASP A 406 -19.69 0.12 -15.95
CA ASP A 406 -20.78 0.18 -16.92
C ASP A 406 -20.33 -0.45 -18.24
N ASP A 407 -21.29 -1.07 -18.90
CA ASP A 407 -21.17 -1.73 -20.19
C ASP A 407 -20.55 -0.83 -21.26
N CYS A 408 -20.88 0.46 -21.26
CA CYS A 408 -20.29 1.45 -22.16
C CYS A 408 -18.83 1.78 -21.82
N ILE A 409 -18.47 1.76 -20.53
CA ILE A 409 -17.09 1.94 -20.06
C ILE A 409 -16.24 0.71 -20.43
N ARG A 410 -16.82 -0.49 -20.32
CA ARG A 410 -16.21 -1.74 -20.81
C ARG A 410 -15.94 -1.66 -22.30
N ALA A 411 -16.89 -1.19 -23.10
CA ALA A 411 -16.72 -1.01 -24.54
C ALA A 411 -15.51 -0.13 -24.90
N LEU A 412 -15.38 1.06 -24.28
CA LEU A 412 -14.20 1.92 -24.50
C LEU A 412 -12.89 1.23 -24.10
N THR A 413 -12.93 0.43 -23.04
CA THR A 413 -11.75 -0.31 -22.56
C THR A 413 -11.37 -1.42 -23.53
N PHE A 414 -12.34 -2.23 -23.99
CA PHE A 414 -12.10 -3.25 -25.00
C PHE A 414 -11.52 -2.65 -26.27
N LEU A 415 -12.13 -1.62 -26.82
CA LEU A 415 -11.63 -0.94 -28.03
C LEU A 415 -10.19 -0.45 -27.85
N THR A 416 -9.85 0.09 -26.68
CA THR A 416 -8.47 0.52 -26.39
C THR A 416 -7.51 -0.66 -26.27
N VAL A 417 -7.89 -1.73 -25.56
CA VAL A 417 -7.07 -2.96 -25.43
C VAL A 417 -6.80 -3.57 -26.80
N PHE A 418 -7.83 -3.77 -27.61
CA PHE A 418 -7.72 -4.37 -28.95
C PHE A 418 -7.14 -3.43 -30.00
N ASN A 419 -6.88 -2.17 -29.68
CA ASN A 419 -6.08 -1.24 -30.48
C ASN A 419 -4.62 -1.14 -29.97
N ASN A 420 -4.11 -2.18 -29.30
CA ASN A 420 -2.77 -2.25 -28.72
C ASN A 420 -2.54 -1.27 -27.54
N GLY A 421 -3.58 -1.07 -26.72
CA GLY A 421 -3.48 -0.31 -25.47
C GLY A 421 -3.42 1.21 -25.61
N LYS A 422 -3.45 1.74 -26.85
CA LYS A 422 -3.42 3.17 -27.15
C LYS A 422 -4.28 3.48 -28.38
N ILE A 423 -5.11 4.51 -28.33
CA ILE A 423 -6.05 4.86 -29.42
C ILE A 423 -6.31 6.38 -29.44
N SER A 424 -6.41 6.99 -30.62
CA SER A 424 -6.74 8.43 -30.71
C SER A 424 -8.22 8.66 -30.38
N GLU A 425 -8.56 9.84 -29.85
CA GLU A 425 -9.93 10.17 -29.46
C GLU A 425 -10.91 10.05 -30.63
N ASN A 426 -10.52 10.48 -31.83
CA ASN A 426 -11.36 10.41 -33.03
C ASN A 426 -11.67 8.95 -33.42
N ILE A 427 -10.66 8.08 -33.40
CA ILE A 427 -10.85 6.66 -33.72
C ILE A 427 -11.69 6.01 -32.62
N LEU A 428 -11.39 6.25 -31.35
CA LEU A 428 -12.13 5.65 -30.23
C LEU A 428 -13.60 6.08 -30.26
N ARG A 429 -13.90 7.35 -30.54
CA ARG A 429 -15.26 7.86 -30.68
C ARG A 429 -16.03 7.16 -31.80
N ARG A 430 -15.44 7.06 -32.99
CA ARG A 430 -16.05 6.37 -34.14
C ARG A 430 -16.29 4.89 -33.85
N SER A 431 -15.27 4.23 -33.30
CA SER A 431 -15.32 2.80 -32.99
C SER A 431 -16.31 2.49 -31.89
N TYR A 432 -16.49 3.39 -30.91
CA TYR A 432 -17.49 3.25 -29.86
C TYR A 432 -18.90 3.20 -30.42
N TYR A 433 -19.27 4.16 -31.29
CA TYR A 433 -20.60 4.15 -31.89
C TYR A 433 -20.80 2.96 -32.82
N SER A 434 -19.82 2.61 -33.65
CA SER A 434 -19.87 1.42 -34.49
C SER A 434 -20.05 0.14 -33.67
N PHE A 435 -19.33 0.02 -32.54
CA PHE A 435 -19.45 -1.13 -31.65
C PHE A 435 -20.85 -1.25 -31.02
N LEU A 436 -21.46 -0.14 -30.60
CA LEU A 436 -22.83 -0.14 -30.03
C LEU A 436 -23.91 -0.54 -31.05
N GLU A 437 -23.68 -0.34 -32.35
CA GLU A 437 -24.60 -0.76 -33.41
C GLU A 437 -24.55 -2.27 -33.66
N ILE A 438 -23.36 -2.87 -33.58
CA ILE A 438 -23.13 -4.27 -33.95
C ILE A 438 -23.07 -5.23 -32.76
N HIS A 439 -22.90 -4.71 -31.54
CA HIS A 439 -22.83 -5.49 -30.32
C HIS A 439 -23.95 -5.10 -29.36
N LYS A 440 -24.71 -6.08 -28.87
CA LYS A 440 -25.76 -5.84 -27.88
C LYS A 440 -25.14 -5.47 -26.54
N VAL A 441 -25.34 -4.23 -26.13
CA VAL A 441 -24.90 -3.71 -24.84
C VAL A 441 -26.12 -3.44 -23.97
N ASN A 442 -26.08 -3.82 -22.70
CA ASN A 442 -27.17 -3.53 -21.78
C ASN A 442 -27.12 -2.04 -21.41
N LEU A 443 -28.04 -1.25 -21.99
CA LEU A 443 -28.14 0.18 -21.75
C LEU A 443 -28.90 0.54 -20.47
N GLY A 444 -29.23 -0.44 -19.62
CA GLY A 444 -30.28 -0.48 -18.58
C GLY A 444 -30.44 0.63 -17.52
N ASP A 445 -29.80 1.80 -17.67
CA ASP A 445 -30.00 2.99 -16.83
C ASP A 445 -30.30 4.24 -17.69
N HIS A 446 -31.05 5.21 -17.15
CA HIS A 446 -31.30 6.54 -17.76
C HIS A 446 -30.06 7.48 -17.81
N SER A 447 -28.85 6.92 -17.80
CA SER A 447 -27.60 7.69 -17.81
C SER A 447 -27.21 8.12 -19.23
N ASP A 448 -26.54 9.27 -19.36
CA ASP A 448 -26.01 9.73 -20.65
C ASP A 448 -24.95 8.76 -21.19
N LYS A 449 -25.26 8.08 -22.29
CA LYS A 449 -24.41 7.09 -22.97
C LYS A 449 -23.59 7.69 -24.13
N SER A 450 -23.61 9.01 -24.29
CA SER A 450 -22.76 9.69 -25.27
C SER A 450 -21.28 9.41 -24.99
N PHE A 451 -20.47 9.43 -26.04
CA PHE A 451 -19.02 9.29 -25.89
C PHE A 451 -18.44 10.31 -24.89
N GLU A 452 -18.97 11.54 -24.88
CA GLU A 452 -18.53 12.60 -23.97
C GLU A 452 -18.77 12.31 -22.49
N ALA A 453 -19.91 11.70 -22.15
CA ALA A 453 -20.21 11.30 -20.78
C ALA A 453 -19.37 10.07 -20.38
N VAL A 454 -19.39 9.03 -21.22
CA VAL A 454 -18.72 7.75 -20.91
C VAL A 454 -17.20 7.93 -20.84
N ARG A 455 -16.59 8.74 -21.72
CA ARG A 455 -15.14 8.98 -21.66
C ARG A 455 -14.72 9.64 -20.35
N LYS A 456 -15.53 10.52 -19.77
CA LYS A 456 -15.22 11.20 -18.49
C LYS A 456 -15.22 10.20 -17.34
N LEU A 457 -16.14 9.25 -17.34
CA LEU A 457 -16.21 8.18 -16.33
C LEU A 457 -15.08 7.16 -16.48
N ALA A 458 -14.72 6.82 -17.72
CA ALA A 458 -13.63 5.90 -18.04
C ALA A 458 -12.23 6.50 -17.75
N THR A 459 -12.12 7.83 -17.78
CA THR A 459 -10.84 8.53 -17.53
C THR A 459 -10.46 8.46 -16.05
N LYS A 460 -9.19 8.22 -15.75
CA LYS A 460 -8.62 7.96 -14.40
C LYS A 460 -9.16 6.69 -13.71
N SER A 461 -9.87 5.82 -14.44
CA SER A 461 -10.44 4.59 -13.88
C SER A 461 -9.98 3.34 -14.63
N LEU A 462 -10.32 3.20 -15.92
CA LEU A 462 -9.77 2.18 -16.81
C LEU A 462 -8.88 2.76 -17.91
N LEU A 463 -9.06 4.05 -18.22
CA LEU A 463 -8.32 4.77 -19.25
C LEU A 463 -7.67 6.04 -18.69
N ASN A 464 -6.57 6.47 -19.30
CA ASN A 464 -6.01 7.80 -19.16
C ASN A 464 -6.17 8.54 -20.48
N ARG A 465 -6.44 9.84 -20.40
CA ARG A 465 -6.55 10.73 -21.56
C ARG A 465 -5.37 11.68 -21.56
N ASN A 466 -4.50 11.53 -22.55
CA ASN A 466 -3.30 12.36 -22.71
C ASN A 466 -3.50 13.34 -23.85
N GLN A 467 -2.90 14.52 -23.72
CA GLN A 467 -2.85 15.53 -24.77
C GLN A 467 -1.50 15.43 -25.48
N SER A 468 -1.52 15.34 -26.80
CA SER A 468 -0.35 15.39 -27.65
C SER A 468 0.08 16.85 -27.91
N GLU A 469 1.34 17.04 -28.31
CA GLU A 469 1.92 18.34 -28.69
C GLU A 469 1.11 19.07 -29.78
N GLN A 470 0.40 18.31 -30.63
CA GLN A 470 -0.44 18.84 -31.72
C GLN A 470 -1.89 19.15 -31.29
N ASN A 471 -2.16 19.26 -29.99
CA ASN A 471 -3.50 19.52 -29.44
C ASN A 471 -4.55 18.43 -29.75
N THR A 472 -4.08 17.24 -30.13
CA THR A 472 -4.92 16.05 -30.31
C THR A 472 -4.91 15.22 -29.02
N PHE A 473 -5.96 14.45 -28.79
CA PHE A 473 -6.10 13.64 -27.59
C PHE A 473 -5.98 12.15 -27.91
N GLU A 474 -5.31 11.44 -27.03
CA GLU A 474 -5.14 10.00 -27.09
C GLU A 474 -5.56 9.36 -25.76
N TYR A 475 -6.09 8.15 -25.88
CA TYR A 475 -6.48 7.32 -24.76
C TYR A 475 -5.50 6.17 -24.65
N VAL A 476 -5.01 5.96 -23.44
CA VAL A 476 -4.19 4.80 -23.07
C VAL A 476 -4.86 4.08 -21.90
N LEU A 477 -4.52 2.82 -21.67
CA LEU A 477 -5.00 2.12 -20.49
C LEU A 477 -4.49 2.82 -19.22
N PHE A 478 -5.33 2.86 -18.18
CA PHE A 478 -4.91 3.43 -16.90
C PHE A 478 -3.72 2.64 -16.34
N ASN A 479 -3.82 1.32 -16.42
CA ASN A 479 -2.78 0.39 -16.02
C ASN A 479 -2.63 -0.73 -17.05
N PRO A 480 -1.40 -1.10 -17.45
CA PRO A 480 -1.15 -2.19 -18.40
C PRO A 480 -1.80 -3.53 -18.01
N SER A 481 -1.97 -3.78 -16.71
CA SER A 481 -2.58 -4.99 -16.14
C SER A 481 -4.04 -5.19 -16.58
N ILE A 482 -4.73 -4.13 -17.00
CA ILE A 482 -6.08 -4.19 -17.56
C ILE A 482 -6.10 -4.97 -18.88
N ALA A 483 -5.13 -4.73 -19.77
CA ALA A 483 -5.02 -5.49 -21.02
C ALA A 483 -4.79 -6.97 -20.75
N ASP A 484 -3.88 -7.28 -19.82
CA ASP A 484 -3.60 -8.66 -19.44
C ASP A 484 -4.84 -9.35 -18.86
N PHE A 485 -5.62 -8.65 -18.04
CA PHE A 485 -6.90 -9.15 -17.52
C PHE A 485 -7.92 -9.40 -18.64
N VAL A 486 -8.14 -8.40 -19.51
CA VAL A 486 -9.13 -8.48 -20.60
C VAL A 486 -8.80 -9.64 -21.54
N LEU A 487 -7.55 -9.72 -22.00
CA LEU A 487 -7.12 -10.78 -22.89
C LEU A 487 -7.24 -12.16 -22.23
N ALA A 488 -6.88 -12.31 -20.95
CA ALA A 488 -6.96 -13.59 -20.26
C ALA A 488 -8.38 -14.02 -19.84
N SER A 489 -9.34 -13.10 -19.81
CA SER A 489 -10.71 -13.37 -19.34
C SER A 489 -11.71 -13.50 -20.48
N TYR A 490 -11.45 -12.82 -21.60
CA TYR A 490 -12.33 -12.78 -22.77
C TYR A 490 -11.68 -13.42 -24.00
N SER A 491 -10.63 -14.22 -23.82
CA SER A 491 -9.91 -14.91 -24.92
C SER A 491 -10.78 -15.82 -25.77
N ASN A 492 -11.88 -16.33 -25.19
CA ASN A 492 -12.73 -17.34 -25.83
C ASN A 492 -14.04 -16.72 -26.36
N GLU A 493 -14.22 -15.42 -26.19
CA GLU A 493 -15.42 -14.69 -26.62
C GLU A 493 -15.27 -14.24 -28.08
N THR A 494 -15.35 -15.18 -29.01
CA THR A 494 -15.08 -14.96 -30.44
C THR A 494 -15.97 -13.87 -31.05
N ASP A 495 -17.24 -13.83 -30.67
CA ASP A 495 -18.20 -12.84 -31.16
C ASP A 495 -17.88 -11.44 -30.69
N LEU A 496 -17.48 -11.29 -29.42
CA LEU A 496 -17.01 -10.02 -28.88
C LEU A 496 -15.77 -9.54 -29.63
N ILE A 497 -14.77 -10.40 -29.78
CA ILE A 497 -13.50 -10.06 -30.45
C ILE A 497 -13.74 -9.68 -31.92
N SER A 498 -14.56 -10.45 -32.64
CA SER A 498 -14.92 -10.18 -34.03
C SER A 498 -15.59 -8.81 -34.19
N ASN A 499 -16.54 -8.49 -33.32
CA ASN A 499 -17.22 -7.19 -33.33
C ASN A 499 -16.27 -6.04 -32.98
N LEU A 500 -15.33 -6.23 -32.03
CA LEU A 500 -14.34 -5.21 -31.70
C LEU A 500 -13.41 -4.89 -32.87
N ILE A 501 -12.93 -5.91 -33.60
CA ILE A 501 -12.07 -5.71 -34.77
C ILE A 501 -12.83 -4.98 -35.88
N LYS A 502 -14.08 -5.37 -36.14
CA LYS A 502 -14.97 -4.69 -37.10
C LYS A 502 -15.20 -3.24 -36.74
N ALA A 503 -15.41 -2.93 -35.46
CA ALA A 503 -15.64 -1.56 -35.00
C ALA A 503 -14.39 -0.67 -35.07
N LEU A 504 -13.19 -1.24 -34.83
CA LEU A 504 -11.94 -0.48 -34.80
C LEU A 504 -11.49 -0.04 -36.20
N GLU A 505 -11.53 -0.96 -37.18
CA GLU A 505 -11.05 -0.76 -38.55
C GLU A 505 -9.64 -0.16 -38.65
N THR A 506 -8.77 -0.38 -37.65
CA THR A 506 -7.41 0.16 -37.66
C THR A 506 -6.39 -0.90 -38.02
N LYS A 507 -5.31 -0.47 -38.69
CA LYS A 507 -4.14 -1.32 -38.92
C LYS A 507 -3.54 -1.83 -37.61
N SER A 508 -3.47 -0.96 -36.58
CA SER A 508 -2.97 -1.31 -35.24
C SER A 508 -3.74 -2.49 -34.63
N SER A 509 -5.07 -2.49 -34.76
CA SER A 509 -5.91 -3.56 -34.23
C SER A 509 -5.69 -4.89 -34.95
N ILE A 510 -5.59 -4.87 -36.28
CA ILE A 510 -5.34 -6.06 -37.10
C ILE A 510 -3.95 -6.65 -36.78
N ASP A 511 -2.91 -5.81 -36.75
CA ASP A 511 -1.54 -6.22 -36.43
C ASP A 511 -1.45 -6.80 -35.01
N TYR A 512 -2.15 -6.16 -34.06
CA TYR A 512 -2.19 -6.60 -32.68
C TYR A 512 -2.93 -7.93 -32.53
N PHE A 513 -4.07 -8.11 -33.20
CA PHE A 513 -4.79 -9.38 -33.21
C PHE A 513 -3.93 -10.53 -33.73
N GLY A 514 -3.21 -10.32 -34.85
CA GLY A 514 -2.25 -11.29 -35.35
C GLY A 514 -1.14 -11.63 -34.34
N THR A 515 -0.68 -10.64 -33.57
CA THR A 515 0.30 -10.83 -32.49
C THR A 515 -0.27 -11.64 -31.32
N ILE A 516 -1.51 -11.35 -30.89
CA ILE A 516 -2.17 -12.05 -29.79
C ILE A 516 -2.39 -13.53 -30.14
N ILE A 517 -2.82 -13.84 -31.37
CA ILE A 517 -2.98 -15.22 -31.87
C ILE A 517 -1.64 -15.97 -31.81
N ARG A 518 -0.57 -15.37 -32.36
CA ARG A 518 0.78 -15.98 -32.36
C ARG A 518 1.30 -16.25 -30.94
N SER A 519 0.92 -15.41 -29.98
CA SER A 519 1.29 -15.55 -28.57
C SER A 519 0.43 -16.53 -27.75
N LYS A 520 -0.54 -17.24 -28.38
CA LYS A 520 -1.51 -18.13 -27.71
C LYS A 520 -2.27 -17.47 -26.56
N LYS A 521 -2.52 -16.17 -26.66
CA LYS A 521 -3.32 -15.42 -25.69
C LYS A 521 -4.82 -15.43 -26.01
N ILE A 522 -5.20 -15.93 -27.19
CA ILE A 522 -6.57 -16.17 -27.67
C ILE A 522 -6.60 -17.60 -28.23
N ASP A 523 -7.60 -18.41 -27.85
CA ASP A 523 -7.83 -19.72 -28.44
C ASP A 523 -8.65 -19.56 -29.72
N VAL A 524 -8.00 -19.74 -30.88
CA VAL A 524 -8.68 -19.72 -32.17
C VAL A 524 -9.08 -21.14 -32.53
N TYR A 525 -10.23 -21.59 -32.03
CA TYR A 525 -11.05 -22.50 -32.81
C TYR A 525 -11.99 -21.64 -33.64
N CYS A 526 -11.51 -21.17 -34.78
CA CYS A 526 -12.41 -20.76 -35.86
C CYS A 526 -13.16 -22.02 -36.30
N THR A 527 -14.37 -22.24 -35.79
CA THR A 527 -15.31 -23.12 -36.48
C THR A 527 -15.63 -22.47 -37.81
N SER A 528 -14.96 -22.94 -38.85
CA SER A 528 -15.43 -22.84 -40.23
C SER A 528 -16.76 -23.58 -40.31
N SER A 529 -17.87 -22.86 -40.17
CA SER A 529 -19.22 -23.40 -40.35
C SER A 529 -20.15 -22.33 -40.92
N ASN A 530 -20.25 -22.34 -42.25
CA ASN A 530 -21.26 -21.79 -43.17
C ASN A 530 -21.67 -20.31 -43.08
#